data_AF-A0A3B0C9M3-F1
#
_entry.id   AF-A0A3B0C9M3-F1
#
_cell.length_a   1.000
_cell.length_b   1.000
_cell.length_c   1.000
_cell.angle_alpha   90.00
_cell.angle_beta   90.00
_cell.angle_gamma   90.00
#
_symmetry.space_group_name_H-M   'P 1'
#
loop_
_entity.id
_entity.type
_entity.pdbx_description
1 polymer ?
#
loop_
_entity_poly.entity_id
_entity_poly.type
_entity_poly.pdbx_seq_one_letter_code
_entity_poly.pdbx_strand_id
1 'polypeptide(L)'
;MKTKTFNPILAILIAVFLTTTYSVQAQKGQIETNNGTLIIDEEKIVQDLLEAFNLGTENVLELFHEDAIIEYPYAHSLGTPSKLDKTQYGNYLKGALANMPDIAFSLVKSYMVQNHVVWAEFHGEVVIPSTKQLYKQDYVARIMLKNGKIIHYKEYWNPLAVSAMGDHAEVNKMFNNKSKK
;
A
#
# COMPACT_ATOMS: atom_id res chain seq x y z
N MET A 1 53.40 -21.74 24.79
CA MET A 1 52.65 -21.19 23.64
C MET A 1 51.70 -22.25 23.13
N LYS A 2 50.37 -22.06 23.26
CA LYS A 2 49.37 -22.94 22.64
C LYS A 2 48.90 -22.29 21.35
N THR A 3 49.07 -22.97 20.23
CA THR A 3 48.57 -22.57 18.91
C THR A 3 47.04 -22.72 18.88
N LYS A 4 46.32 -21.64 18.51
CA LYS A 4 44.87 -21.70 18.26
C LYS A 4 44.65 -22.49 16.97
N THR A 5 43.93 -23.60 17.06
CA THR A 5 43.48 -24.41 15.93
C THR A 5 42.41 -23.65 15.14
N PHE A 6 42.61 -23.55 13.83
CA PHE A 6 41.71 -22.89 12.89
C PHE A 6 40.48 -23.78 12.68
N ASN A 7 39.27 -23.26 12.90
CA ASN A 7 38.03 -24.01 12.68
C ASN A 7 37.50 -23.72 11.25
N PRO A 8 37.60 -24.66 10.31
CA PRO A 8 37.23 -24.44 8.91
C PRO A 8 35.73 -24.19 8.72
N ILE A 9 34.88 -24.64 9.65
CA ILE A 9 33.42 -24.47 9.57
C ILE A 9 33.03 -23.00 9.79
N LEU A 10 33.74 -22.28 10.67
CA LEU A 10 33.48 -20.87 10.94
C LEU A 10 33.88 -19.98 9.76
N ALA A 11 34.94 -20.35 9.02
CA ALA A 11 35.38 -19.63 7.82
C ALA A 11 34.38 -19.79 6.66
N ILE A 12 33.76 -20.96 6.50
CA ILE A 12 32.75 -21.22 5.47
C ILE A 12 31.47 -20.41 5.74
N LEU A 13 31.01 -20.32 7.00
CA LEU A 13 29.84 -19.52 7.37
C LEU A 13 30.04 -18.02 7.11
N ILE A 14 31.23 -17.48 7.39
CA ILE A 14 31.56 -16.07 7.12
C ILE A 14 31.61 -15.80 5.61
N ALA A 15 32.17 -16.73 4.82
CA ALA A 15 32.23 -16.60 3.36
C ALA A 15 30.83 -16.63 2.71
N VAL A 16 29.92 -17.50 3.19
CA VAL A 16 28.53 -17.54 2.70
C VAL A 16 27.76 -16.26 3.08
N PHE A 17 27.96 -15.74 4.28
CA PHE A 17 27.36 -14.45 4.67
C PHE A 17 27.87 -13.30 3.80
N LEU A 18 29.19 -13.23 3.54
CA LEU A 18 29.79 -12.20 2.70
C LEU A 18 29.38 -12.28 1.23
N THR A 19 29.17 -13.47 0.66
CA THR A 19 28.69 -13.60 -0.71
C THR A 19 27.22 -13.21 -0.84
N THR A 20 26.37 -13.58 0.13
CA THR A 20 24.97 -13.13 0.12
C THR A 20 24.83 -11.62 0.25
N THR A 21 25.63 -10.96 1.11
CA THR A 21 25.60 -9.49 1.21
C THR A 21 26.16 -8.82 -0.04
N TYR A 22 27.23 -9.33 -0.64
CA TYR A 22 27.73 -8.81 -1.92
C TYR A 22 26.72 -8.95 -3.07
N SER A 23 26.02 -10.08 -3.16
CA SER A 23 25.00 -10.29 -4.20
C SER A 23 23.78 -9.38 -4.03
N VAL A 24 23.38 -9.08 -2.78
CA VAL A 24 22.33 -8.09 -2.49
C VAL A 24 22.78 -6.67 -2.87
N GLN A 25 24.04 -6.33 -2.64
CA GLN A 25 24.55 -4.99 -2.96
C GLN A 25 24.80 -4.76 -4.45
N ALA A 26 25.08 -5.82 -5.22
CA ALA A 26 25.35 -5.74 -6.66
C ALA A 26 24.10 -5.55 -7.55
N GLN A 27 22.88 -5.57 -6.98
CA GLN A 27 21.63 -5.35 -7.72
C GLN A 27 21.13 -3.89 -7.71
N LYS A 28 21.86 -2.94 -7.11
CA LYS A 28 21.59 -1.51 -7.27
C LYS A 28 22.09 -1.02 -8.63
N GLY A 29 21.26 -1.16 -9.66
CA GLY A 29 21.46 -0.49 -10.94
C GLY A 29 21.36 1.02 -10.76
N GLN A 30 22.48 1.72 -10.95
CA GLN A 30 22.48 3.17 -11.17
C GLN A 30 22.00 3.44 -12.59
N ILE A 31 20.96 4.27 -12.73
CA ILE A 31 20.65 4.99 -13.96
C ILE A 31 20.80 6.47 -13.62
N GLU A 32 21.90 7.08 -14.07
CA GLU A 32 22.02 8.53 -14.14
C GLU A 32 21.30 9.01 -15.41
N THR A 33 20.23 9.78 -15.26
CA THR A 33 19.81 10.74 -16.29
C THR A 33 19.35 12.04 -15.66
N ASN A 34 19.97 13.13 -16.09
CA ASN A 34 19.62 14.51 -15.76
C ASN A 34 18.19 14.84 -16.21
N ASN A 35 17.26 14.83 -15.26
CA ASN A 35 16.11 15.73 -15.11
C ASN A 35 15.21 15.14 -14.02
N GLY A 36 15.14 15.83 -12.87
CA GLY A 36 14.37 15.53 -11.66
C GLY A 36 13.44 14.31 -11.74
N THR A 37 14.03 13.12 -11.63
CA THR A 37 13.26 11.89 -11.46
C THR A 37 12.95 11.79 -9.98
N LEU A 38 11.67 11.86 -9.61
CA LEU A 38 11.24 11.36 -8.31
C LEU A 38 11.61 9.88 -8.29
N ILE A 39 12.73 9.56 -7.63
CA ILE A 39 13.10 8.17 -7.36
C ILE A 39 12.05 7.68 -6.37
N ILE A 40 10.99 7.07 -6.90
CA ILE A 40 10.06 6.31 -6.07
C ILE A 40 10.85 5.07 -5.67
N ASP A 41 11.34 5.12 -4.44
CA ASP A 41 11.91 3.98 -3.78
C ASP A 41 10.77 2.94 -3.66
N GLU A 42 10.86 1.85 -4.43
CA GLU A 42 9.84 0.80 -4.42
C GLU A 42 9.64 0.25 -2.99
N GLU A 43 10.66 0.35 -2.13
CA GLU A 43 10.60 -0.03 -0.72
C GLU A 43 9.67 0.87 0.11
N LYS A 44 9.40 2.10 -0.35
CA LYS A 44 8.60 3.11 0.35
C LYS A 44 7.18 3.27 -0.17
N ILE A 45 6.81 2.60 -1.28
CA ILE A 45 5.51 2.85 -1.92
C ILE A 45 4.31 2.63 -0.98
N VAL A 46 4.41 1.68 -0.04
CA VAL A 46 3.36 1.43 0.94
C VAL A 46 3.25 2.61 1.91
N GLN A 47 4.36 3.08 2.44
CA GLN A 47 4.41 4.22 3.36
C GLN A 47 3.92 5.49 2.68
N ASP A 48 4.42 5.79 1.48
CA ASP A 48 4.02 6.95 0.70
C ASP A 48 2.52 6.92 0.39
N LEU A 49 1.95 5.74 0.08
CA LEU A 49 0.52 5.57 -0.13
C LEU A 49 -0.31 5.83 1.14
N LEU A 50 0.12 5.27 2.28
CA LEU A 50 -0.58 5.44 3.55
C LEU A 50 -0.56 6.91 4.02
N GLU A 51 0.56 7.61 3.82
CA GLU A 51 0.66 9.05 4.07
C GLU A 51 -0.25 9.85 3.13
N ALA A 52 -0.25 9.51 1.84
CA ALA A 52 -1.05 10.20 0.83
C ALA A 52 -2.55 10.17 1.11
N PHE A 53 -3.08 9.12 1.74
CA PHE A 53 -4.50 9.06 2.12
C PHE A 53 -4.93 10.21 3.04
N ASN A 54 -4.04 10.70 3.92
CA ASN A 54 -4.32 11.86 4.77
C ASN A 54 -4.00 13.20 4.10
N LEU A 55 -3.29 13.21 2.96
CA LEU A 55 -3.02 14.42 2.18
C LEU A 55 -4.15 14.74 1.20
N GLY A 56 -4.85 13.72 0.72
CA GLY A 56 -6.05 13.87 -0.10
C GLY A 56 -5.98 13.13 -1.43
N THR A 57 -7.09 13.21 -2.19
CA THR A 57 -7.28 12.43 -3.41
C THR A 57 -6.17 12.64 -4.44
N GLU A 58 -5.75 13.88 -4.69
CA GLU A 58 -4.77 14.16 -5.73
C GLU A 58 -3.38 13.59 -5.38
N ASN A 59 -2.97 13.71 -4.11
CA ASN A 59 -1.72 13.11 -3.62
C ASN A 59 -1.72 11.58 -3.76
N VAL A 60 -2.87 10.93 -3.51
CA VAL A 60 -3.00 9.49 -3.75
C VAL A 60 -2.88 9.18 -5.24
N LEU A 61 -3.62 9.89 -6.11
CA LEU A 61 -3.63 9.65 -7.55
C LEU A 61 -2.29 9.89 -8.22
N GLU A 62 -1.45 10.77 -7.68
CA GLU A 62 -0.08 10.97 -8.13
C GLU A 62 0.74 9.69 -8.04
N LEU A 63 0.49 8.79 -7.09
CA LEU A 63 1.21 7.51 -6.96
C LEU A 63 0.78 6.45 -7.99
N PHE A 64 -0.34 6.67 -8.69
CA PHE A 64 -0.94 5.70 -9.61
C PHE A 64 -0.60 5.99 -11.07
N HIS A 65 -0.27 4.92 -11.81
CA HIS A 65 -0.07 4.96 -13.26
C HIS A 65 -1.39 5.33 -13.94
N GLU A 66 -1.35 5.99 -15.10
CA GLU A 66 -2.58 6.44 -15.78
C GLU A 66 -3.56 5.29 -16.08
N ASP A 67 -3.04 4.18 -16.58
CA ASP A 67 -3.80 2.94 -16.82
C ASP A 67 -4.04 2.08 -15.56
N ALA A 68 -3.94 2.63 -14.35
CA ALA A 68 -4.03 1.84 -13.14
C ALA A 68 -5.43 1.22 -12.95
N ILE A 69 -5.42 -0.02 -12.46
CA ILE A 69 -6.60 -0.77 -12.09
C ILE A 69 -6.62 -1.00 -10.58
N ILE A 70 -7.75 -0.67 -9.96
CA ILE A 70 -7.98 -0.85 -8.54
C ILE A 70 -9.05 -1.92 -8.34
N GLU A 71 -8.84 -2.85 -7.42
CA GLU A 71 -9.76 -3.93 -7.11
C GLU A 71 -10.04 -4.04 -5.61
N TYR A 72 -11.32 -4.07 -5.27
CA TYR A 72 -11.84 -4.30 -3.93
C TYR A 72 -12.73 -5.55 -3.97
N PRO A 73 -12.18 -6.76 -3.71
CA PRO A 73 -12.92 -8.00 -3.92
C PRO A 73 -14.23 -8.11 -3.13
N TYR A 74 -14.30 -7.45 -1.97
CA TYR A 74 -15.48 -7.47 -1.10
C TYR A 74 -16.43 -6.28 -1.30
N ALA A 75 -16.08 -5.30 -2.12
CA ALA A 75 -16.91 -4.12 -2.43
C ALA A 75 -18.32 -4.46 -2.92
N HIS A 76 -18.44 -5.47 -3.77
CA HIS A 76 -19.75 -5.87 -4.30
C HIS A 76 -20.74 -6.25 -3.19
N SER A 77 -20.27 -6.78 -2.06
CA SER A 77 -21.14 -7.09 -0.91
C SER A 77 -21.80 -5.85 -0.31
N LEU A 78 -21.23 -4.66 -0.56
CA LEU A 78 -21.71 -3.34 -0.13
C LEU A 78 -22.39 -2.56 -1.29
N GLY A 79 -22.66 -3.23 -2.41
CA GLY A 79 -23.25 -2.62 -3.61
C GLY A 79 -22.33 -1.64 -4.32
N THR A 80 -21.03 -1.68 -4.07
CA THR A 80 -20.02 -0.83 -4.72
C THR A 80 -19.27 -1.63 -5.80
N PRO A 81 -18.79 -1.00 -6.89
CA PRO A 81 -18.01 -1.71 -7.90
C PRO A 81 -16.74 -2.32 -7.31
N SER A 82 -16.45 -3.59 -7.63
CA SER A 82 -15.26 -4.29 -7.16
C SER A 82 -14.00 -4.00 -7.98
N LYS A 83 -14.13 -3.24 -9.07
CA LYS A 83 -13.04 -2.88 -9.98
C LYS A 83 -13.24 -1.46 -10.48
N LEU A 84 -12.18 -0.66 -10.44
CA LEU A 84 -12.16 0.75 -10.81
C LEU A 84 -10.94 1.03 -11.70
N ASP A 85 -11.09 1.89 -12.70
CA ASP A 85 -9.94 2.59 -13.30
C ASP A 85 -9.49 3.78 -12.42
N LYS A 86 -8.36 4.42 -12.76
CA LYS A 86 -7.83 5.56 -11.99
C LYS A 86 -8.81 6.73 -11.86
N THR A 87 -9.59 7.03 -12.90
CA THR A 87 -10.57 8.13 -12.87
C THR A 87 -11.73 7.81 -11.94
N GLN A 88 -12.26 6.60 -12.02
CA GLN A 88 -13.28 6.10 -11.10
C GLN A 88 -12.77 6.04 -9.66
N TYR A 89 -11.51 5.64 -9.47
CA TYR A 89 -10.86 5.60 -8.18
C TYR A 89 -10.71 6.99 -7.56
N GLY A 90 -10.40 8.03 -8.35
CA GLY A 90 -10.40 9.41 -7.87
C GLY A 90 -11.75 9.84 -7.28
N ASN A 91 -12.86 9.50 -7.95
CA ASN A 91 -14.20 9.78 -7.41
C ASN A 91 -14.51 8.99 -6.14
N TYR A 92 -14.09 7.72 -6.10
CA TYR A 92 -14.22 6.88 -4.90
C TYR A 92 -13.46 7.47 -3.71
N LEU A 93 -12.22 7.92 -3.91
CA LEU A 93 -11.38 8.50 -2.87
C LEU A 93 -11.96 9.79 -2.28
N LYS A 94 -12.56 10.67 -3.10
CA LYS A 94 -13.22 11.88 -2.59
C LYS A 94 -14.30 11.56 -1.57
N GLY A 95 -15.09 10.52 -1.84
CA GLY A 95 -16.10 10.02 -0.91
C GLY A 95 -15.48 9.36 0.33
N ALA A 96 -14.55 8.42 0.14
CA ALA A 96 -13.93 7.66 1.21
C ALA A 96 -13.18 8.57 2.20
N LEU A 97 -12.25 9.40 1.70
CA LEU A 97 -11.37 10.23 2.53
C LEU A 97 -12.14 11.32 3.28
N ALA A 98 -13.20 11.89 2.67
CA ALA A 98 -14.06 12.85 3.36
C ALA A 98 -14.82 12.26 4.57
N ASN A 99 -14.95 10.93 4.65
CA ASN A 99 -15.59 10.22 5.76
C ASN A 99 -14.59 9.56 6.71
N MET A 100 -13.29 9.60 6.41
CA MET A 100 -12.22 9.02 7.22
C MET A 100 -11.08 10.03 7.42
N PRO A 101 -11.36 11.20 8.03
CA PRO A 101 -10.32 12.20 8.25
C PRO A 101 -9.27 11.68 9.23
N ASP A 102 -8.00 11.96 8.94
CA ASP A 102 -6.86 11.65 9.82
C ASP A 102 -6.80 10.18 10.25
N ILE A 103 -7.05 9.25 9.32
CA ILE A 103 -6.94 7.82 9.59
C ILE A 103 -5.53 7.47 10.07
N ALA A 104 -5.45 6.79 11.21
CA ALA A 104 -4.20 6.38 11.81
C ALA A 104 -3.82 4.99 11.29
N PHE A 105 -2.70 4.90 10.57
CA PHE A 105 -2.14 3.63 10.13
C PHE A 105 -1.07 3.12 11.10
N SER A 106 -1.07 1.81 11.34
CA SER A 106 -0.10 1.13 12.21
C SER A 106 0.14 -0.31 11.75
N LEU A 107 1.06 -1.01 12.42
CA LEU A 107 1.39 -2.42 12.14
C LEU A 107 1.75 -2.71 10.66
N VAL A 108 2.32 -1.72 9.98
CA VAL A 108 2.64 -1.79 8.55
C VAL A 108 3.75 -2.81 8.33
N LYS A 109 3.49 -3.79 7.47
CA LYS A 109 4.46 -4.78 6.98
C LYS A 109 4.39 -4.82 5.47
N SER A 110 5.55 -4.75 4.83
CA SER A 110 5.68 -4.87 3.38
C SER A 110 6.52 -6.09 3.04
N TYR A 111 6.08 -6.84 2.03
CA TYR A 111 6.73 -8.04 1.53
C TYR A 111 6.97 -7.87 0.03
N MET A 112 8.21 -7.49 -0.31
CA MET A 112 8.65 -7.39 -1.68
C MET A 112 8.74 -8.79 -2.31
N VAL A 113 8.13 -8.94 -3.47
CA VAL A 113 8.20 -10.13 -4.31
C VAL A 113 8.74 -9.75 -5.69
N GLN A 114 8.98 -10.74 -6.55
CA GLN A 114 9.52 -10.51 -7.89
C GLN A 114 8.58 -9.64 -8.76
N ASN A 115 9.14 -9.07 -9.83
CA ASN A 115 8.40 -8.32 -10.86
C ASN A 115 7.68 -7.06 -10.32
N HIS A 116 8.33 -6.32 -9.41
CA HIS A 116 7.83 -5.07 -8.85
C HIS A 116 6.46 -5.22 -8.18
N VAL A 117 6.27 -6.34 -7.48
CA VAL A 117 5.05 -6.62 -6.72
C VAL A 117 5.36 -6.50 -5.23
N VAL A 118 4.46 -5.87 -4.49
CA VAL A 118 4.52 -5.71 -3.05
C VAL A 118 3.23 -6.27 -2.45
N TRP A 119 3.35 -7.14 -1.46
CA TRP A 119 2.23 -7.42 -0.56
C TRP A 119 2.39 -6.56 0.69
N ALA A 120 1.30 -5.98 1.17
CA ALA A 120 1.29 -5.15 2.36
C ALA A 120 0.21 -5.62 3.33
N GLU A 121 0.53 -5.63 4.61
CA GLU A 121 -0.43 -5.73 5.71
C GLU A 121 -0.35 -4.43 6.51
N PHE A 122 -1.48 -3.85 6.88
CA PHE A 122 -1.52 -2.65 7.72
C PHE A 122 -2.85 -2.55 8.45
N HIS A 123 -2.83 -1.88 9.59
CA HIS A 123 -4.01 -1.62 10.41
C HIS A 123 -4.41 -0.15 10.31
N GLY A 124 -5.70 0.15 10.13
CA GLY A 124 -6.23 1.50 10.10
C GLY A 124 -7.30 1.72 11.17
N GLU A 125 -7.22 2.86 11.87
CA GLU A 125 -8.23 3.31 12.83
C GLU A 125 -8.67 4.75 12.54
N VAL A 126 -9.98 4.99 12.60
CA VAL A 126 -10.54 6.35 12.52
C VAL A 126 -11.90 6.42 13.21
N VAL A 127 -12.24 7.57 13.79
CA VAL A 127 -13.60 7.82 14.27
C VAL A 127 -14.44 8.35 13.12
N ILE A 128 -15.47 7.62 12.72
CA ILE A 128 -16.33 8.01 11.60
C ILE A 128 -17.16 9.25 11.99
N PRO A 129 -17.06 10.37 11.26
CA PRO A 129 -17.71 11.62 11.67
C PRO A 129 -19.24 11.54 11.80
N SER A 130 -19.91 10.75 10.95
CA SER A 130 -21.36 10.62 10.92
C SER A 130 -21.91 9.77 12.07
N THR A 131 -21.30 8.62 12.35
CA THR A 131 -21.79 7.64 13.34
C THR A 131 -21.13 7.80 14.71
N LYS A 132 -20.01 8.53 14.79
CA LYS A 132 -19.13 8.63 15.96
C LYS A 132 -18.57 7.30 16.45
N GLN A 133 -18.65 6.25 15.63
CA GLN A 133 -18.10 4.95 15.96
C GLN A 133 -16.63 4.86 15.57
N LEU A 134 -15.87 4.10 16.34
CA LEU A 134 -14.49 3.77 16.02
C LEU A 134 -14.48 2.68 14.95
N TYR A 135 -14.05 3.06 13.74
CA TYR A 135 -13.74 2.11 12.68
C TYR A 135 -12.34 1.55 12.90
N LYS A 136 -12.21 0.22 12.82
CA LYS A 136 -10.94 -0.50 12.88
C LYS A 136 -10.89 -1.51 11.76
N GLN A 137 -9.79 -1.54 11.03
CA GLN A 137 -9.67 -2.39 9.86
C GLN A 137 -8.25 -2.92 9.71
N ASP A 138 -8.17 -4.23 9.50
CA ASP A 138 -6.96 -4.86 8.99
C ASP A 138 -7.07 -4.94 7.48
N TYR A 139 -6.02 -4.50 6.80
CA TYR A 139 -5.92 -4.47 5.36
C TYR A 139 -4.84 -5.43 4.91
N VAL A 140 -5.12 -6.15 3.83
CA VAL A 140 -4.10 -6.82 3.03
C VAL A 140 -4.18 -6.23 1.62
N ALA A 141 -3.07 -5.77 1.07
CA ALA A 141 -3.00 -5.24 -0.28
C ALA A 141 -1.94 -5.93 -1.12
N ARG A 142 -2.25 -6.18 -2.39
CA ARG A 142 -1.28 -6.51 -3.44
C ARG A 142 -1.12 -5.31 -4.35
N ILE A 143 0.10 -4.84 -4.49
CA ILE A 143 0.47 -3.65 -5.24
C ILE A 143 1.43 -4.09 -6.34
N MET A 144 1.14 -3.76 -7.58
CA MET A 144 2.08 -3.92 -8.70
C MET A 144 2.52 -2.55 -9.17
N LEU A 145 3.82 -2.40 -9.41
CA LEU A 145 4.40 -1.17 -9.93
C LEU A 145 4.77 -1.30 -11.41
N LYS A 146 4.68 -0.17 -12.11
CA LYS A 146 5.19 0.04 -13.46
C LYS A 146 5.81 1.42 -13.51
N ASN A 147 7.12 1.49 -13.77
CA ASN A 147 7.88 2.74 -13.80
C ASN A 147 7.72 3.55 -12.49
N GLY A 148 7.81 2.87 -11.33
CA GLY A 148 7.66 3.47 -10.00
C GLY A 148 6.23 3.88 -9.62
N LYS A 149 5.23 3.73 -10.50
CA LYS A 149 3.83 4.05 -10.21
C LYS A 149 3.00 2.78 -10.03
N ILE A 150 1.96 2.84 -9.20
CA ILE A 150 1.04 1.72 -8.99
C ILE A 150 0.22 1.50 -10.25
N ILE A 151 0.40 0.35 -10.93
CA ILE A 151 -0.39 -0.05 -12.10
C ILE A 151 -1.55 -0.98 -11.71
N HIS A 152 -1.42 -1.69 -10.58
CA HIS A 152 -2.49 -2.53 -10.04
C HIS A 152 -2.49 -2.44 -8.52
N TYR A 153 -3.65 -2.14 -7.95
CA TYR A 153 -3.87 -2.10 -6.50
C TYR A 153 -5.05 -2.99 -6.16
N LYS A 154 -4.82 -4.04 -5.37
CA LYS A 154 -5.88 -4.94 -4.94
C LYS A 154 -5.89 -5.04 -3.43
N GLU A 155 -6.95 -4.54 -2.81
CA GLU A 155 -7.06 -4.45 -1.35
C GLU A 155 -8.21 -5.31 -0.83
N TYR A 156 -7.93 -6.08 0.21
CA TYR A 156 -8.83 -7.00 0.89
C TYR A 156 -9.20 -6.44 2.27
N TRP A 157 -10.05 -5.42 2.30
CA TRP A 157 -10.62 -4.91 3.55
C TRP A 157 -11.80 -5.79 4.02
N ASN A 158 -11.96 -5.99 5.33
CA ASN A 158 -13.06 -6.77 5.88
C ASN A 158 -14.39 -6.00 5.77
N PRO A 159 -15.42 -6.51 5.07
CA PRO A 159 -16.71 -5.83 4.94
C PRO A 159 -17.46 -5.69 6.26
N LEU A 160 -17.19 -6.55 7.25
CA LEU A 160 -17.84 -6.45 8.56
C LEU A 160 -17.39 -5.22 9.36
N ALA A 161 -16.13 -4.81 9.21
CA ALA A 161 -15.61 -3.60 9.87
C ALA A 161 -16.30 -2.32 9.36
N VAL A 162 -16.77 -2.33 8.11
CA VAL A 162 -17.44 -1.19 7.48
C VAL A 162 -18.79 -0.89 8.13
N SER A 163 -19.38 -1.81 8.91
CA SER A 163 -20.60 -1.55 9.69
C SER A 163 -20.49 -0.37 10.67
N ALA A 164 -19.27 -0.01 11.10
CA ALA A 164 -19.03 1.20 11.90
C ALA A 164 -19.42 2.51 11.18
N MET A 165 -19.52 2.47 9.85
CA MET A 165 -19.86 3.62 9.01
C MET A 165 -21.38 3.82 8.82
N GLY A 166 -22.19 2.85 9.23
CA GLY A 166 -23.64 2.92 9.10
C GLY A 166 -24.25 1.67 8.46
N ASP A 167 -25.51 1.77 8.08
CA ASP A 167 -26.18 0.71 7.34
C ASP A 167 -25.64 0.57 5.90
N HIS A 168 -26.08 -0.49 5.20
CA HIS A 168 -25.61 -0.79 3.84
C HIS A 168 -25.83 0.37 2.86
N ALA A 169 -26.94 1.10 2.98
CA ALA A 169 -27.26 2.22 2.11
C ALA A 169 -26.40 3.45 2.41
N GLU A 170 -26.11 3.71 3.69
CA GLU A 170 -25.20 4.77 4.13
C GLU A 170 -23.77 4.52 3.63
N VAL A 171 -23.29 3.30 3.81
CA VAL A 171 -21.98 2.85 3.33
C VAL A 171 -21.87 2.98 1.81
N ASN A 172 -22.89 2.53 1.07
CA ASN A 172 -22.92 2.67 -0.38
C ASN A 172 -22.78 4.13 -0.83
N LYS A 173 -23.50 5.05 -0.16
CA LYS A 173 -23.41 6.48 -0.43
C LYS A 173 -22.02 7.03 -0.14
N MET A 174 -21.34 6.60 0.92
CA MET A 174 -19.99 7.09 1.24
C MET A 174 -18.99 6.81 0.11
N PHE A 175 -19.08 5.66 -0.54
CA PHE A 175 -18.14 5.26 -1.60
C PHE A 175 -18.57 5.67 -3.01
N ASN A 176 -19.87 5.86 -3.26
CA ASN A 176 -20.41 6.10 -4.60
C ASN A 176 -20.97 7.51 -4.82
N ASN A 177 -21.09 8.34 -3.79
CA ASN A 177 -21.77 9.63 -3.94
C ASN A 177 -20.90 10.67 -4.66
N LYS A 178 -21.22 10.90 -5.93
CA LYS A 178 -20.59 11.90 -6.81
C LYS A 178 -20.92 13.36 -6.46
N SER A 179 -21.75 13.62 -5.44
CA SER A 179 -22.29 14.96 -5.15
C SER A 179 -21.42 15.82 -4.25
N LYS A 180 -20.38 15.28 -3.61
CA LYS A 180 -19.43 16.07 -2.82
C LYS A 180 -18.29 16.53 -3.75
N LYS A 181 -18.49 17.72 -4.32
CA LYS A 181 -17.45 18.49 -5.03
C LYS A 181 -16.47 19.09 -4.03
#